data_AF-A0A1Y3AXA0-F1
#
_entry.id   AF-A0A1Y3AXA0-F1
#
_cell.length_a   1.000
_cell.length_b   1.000
_cell.length_c   1.000
_cell.angle_alpha   90.00
_cell.angle_beta   90.00
_cell.angle_gamma   90.00
#
_symmetry.space_group_name_H-M   'P 1'
#
loop_
_entity.id
_entity.type
_entity.pdbx_description
1 polymer ?
#
loop_
_entity_poly.entity_id
_entity_poly.type
_entity_poly.pdbx_seq_one_letter_code
_entity_poly.pdbx_strand_id
1 'polypeptide(L)'
;MDSYTEGFPQERIDAILHRIELGTKHQGSNFGLGLLTFINSYWNHDVDPIECLNINKQVEQFKENLRSDPKYLQKKVKQYFIDNKHRLVIEMSPDLDYENQQQKLEKDLLDSKISKLSTEDLEEIYKNGAELLKVQNTQEDLSVLPTLNIQDISRTIMETNLENIRMGSAGVPVQYSAQPTNGIVYFNSVIELKPEMFPKKLVPYLPLFAQVMTKLGAGQMDRKQLDQKIQMHTGGLASMVHIADHPASFDRFETGLYLNSHCLERNLEEMFRLWTEIFTGRSVYCVPYSHVDHAKLRIASSLMSMKFLHKEIREKGGAYGGGSRFDSGGMFHLYSYRDPQISSTINAFERVGEWLIRPKNYQDEEIDEAKLQVFQSVDQPIPPGEQGMEQFLTGITDQMRQEYRYRLLDVTREDIQEVAERYLLNVDYII
;
A
#
# COMPACT_ATOMS: atom_id res chain seq x y z
N MET A 1 -3.42 -27.32 19.97
CA MET A 1 -4.55 -26.60 20.55
C MET A 1 -5.73 -26.76 19.62
N ASP A 2 -6.76 -27.46 20.08
CA ASP A 2 -8.05 -27.56 19.40
C ASP A 2 -8.98 -26.50 19.99
N SER A 3 -9.36 -25.51 19.18
CA SER A 3 -10.18 -24.38 19.62
C SER A 3 -11.62 -24.74 19.97
N TYR A 4 -12.10 -25.94 19.60
CA TYR A 4 -13.40 -26.44 20.04
C TYR A 4 -13.35 -27.02 21.46
N THR A 5 -12.31 -27.79 21.81
CA THR A 5 -12.19 -28.42 23.15
C THR A 5 -11.50 -27.53 24.19
N GLU A 6 -10.39 -26.87 23.82
CA GLU A 6 -9.59 -26.03 24.72
C GLU A 6 -9.98 -24.54 24.66
N GLY A 7 -10.74 -24.13 23.64
CA GLY A 7 -11.18 -22.74 23.45
C GLY A 7 -10.12 -21.82 22.86
N PHE A 8 -10.24 -20.52 23.12
CA PHE A 8 -9.33 -19.48 22.65
C PHE A 8 -8.64 -18.81 23.84
N PRO A 9 -7.31 -18.62 23.84
CA PRO A 9 -6.62 -17.85 24.87
C PRO A 9 -7.16 -16.42 24.97
N GLN A 10 -7.46 -15.95 26.18
CA GLN A 10 -8.05 -14.62 26.42
C GLN A 10 -7.22 -13.49 25.78
N GLU A 11 -5.90 -13.56 25.92
CA GLU A 11 -4.95 -12.60 25.33
C GLU A 11 -5.10 -12.43 23.81
N ARG A 12 -5.55 -13.47 23.09
CA ARG A 12 -5.84 -13.39 21.64
C ARG A 12 -7.18 -12.72 21.34
N ILE A 13 -8.17 -12.88 22.22
CA ILE A 13 -9.44 -12.16 22.12
C ILE A 13 -9.18 -10.67 22.37
N ASP A 14 -8.39 -10.35 23.40
CA ASP A 14 -8.01 -8.98 23.75
C ASP A 14 -7.20 -8.32 22.62
N ALA A 15 -6.26 -9.03 21.99
CA ALA A 15 -5.53 -8.55 20.81
C ALA A 15 -6.46 -8.22 19.62
N ILE A 16 -7.48 -9.06 19.37
CA ILE A 16 -8.46 -8.83 18.30
C ILE A 16 -9.33 -7.60 18.62
N LEU A 17 -9.78 -7.46 19.87
CA LEU A 17 -10.56 -6.29 20.32
C LEU A 17 -9.74 -4.99 20.28
N HIS A 18 -8.47 -5.03 20.67
CA HIS A 18 -7.53 -3.91 20.52
C HIS A 18 -7.37 -3.50 19.05
N ARG A 19 -7.20 -4.47 18.14
CA ARG A 19 -7.10 -4.20 16.70
C ARG A 19 -8.39 -3.59 16.12
N ILE A 20 -9.56 -3.97 16.64
CA ILE A 20 -10.85 -3.36 16.26
C ILE A 20 -10.94 -1.92 16.76
N GLU A 21 -10.54 -1.63 18.02
CA GLU A 21 -10.49 -0.25 18.54
C GLU A 21 -9.55 0.62 17.69
N LEU A 22 -8.35 0.13 17.40
CA LEU A 22 -7.35 0.87 16.64
C LEU A 22 -7.80 1.11 15.19
N GLY A 23 -8.37 0.11 14.52
CA GLY A 23 -8.94 0.25 13.17
C GLY A 23 -10.14 1.20 13.11
N THR A 24 -10.93 1.30 14.19
CA THR A 24 -12.04 2.25 14.30
C THR A 24 -11.56 3.69 14.58
N LYS A 25 -10.39 3.85 15.22
CA LYS A 25 -9.79 5.16 15.50
C LYS A 25 -8.94 5.70 14.36
N HIS A 26 -8.34 4.85 13.54
CA HIS A 26 -7.47 5.25 12.44
C HIS A 26 -8.20 6.22 11.48
N GLN A 27 -7.55 7.35 11.17
CA GLN A 27 -8.09 8.41 10.33
C GLN A 27 -7.44 8.31 8.94
N GLY A 28 -8.22 7.94 7.93
CA GLY A 28 -7.80 7.88 6.53
C GLY A 28 -8.66 8.79 5.66
N SER A 29 -8.09 9.30 4.56
CA SER A 29 -8.72 10.28 3.67
C SER A 29 -10.02 9.77 3.01
N ASN A 30 -10.09 8.49 2.68
CA ASN A 30 -11.23 7.86 1.99
C ASN A 30 -12.31 7.31 2.94
N PHE A 31 -12.51 7.92 4.13
CA PHE A 31 -13.42 7.42 5.17
C PHE A 31 -14.86 7.18 4.66
N GLY A 32 -15.42 8.10 3.87
CA GLY A 32 -16.78 7.95 3.31
C GLY A 32 -16.95 6.75 2.38
N LEU A 33 -15.94 6.43 1.56
CA LEU A 33 -15.94 5.25 0.71
C LEU A 33 -15.82 3.96 1.53
N GLY A 34 -15.01 3.98 2.60
CA GLY A 34 -14.91 2.89 3.56
C GLY A 34 -16.25 2.61 4.26
N LEU A 35 -16.93 3.65 4.74
CA LEU A 35 -18.27 3.55 5.33
C LEU A 35 -19.29 2.97 4.34
N LEU A 36 -19.36 3.51 3.12
CA LEU A 36 -20.28 3.03 2.08
C LEU A 36 -20.06 1.55 1.77
N THR A 37 -18.80 1.16 1.56
CA THR A 37 -18.41 -0.23 1.27
C THR A 37 -18.77 -1.18 2.43
N PHE A 38 -18.63 -0.72 3.67
CA PHE A 38 -18.98 -1.48 4.87
C PHE A 38 -20.50 -1.69 5.03
N ILE A 39 -21.32 -0.65 4.81
CA ILE A 39 -22.78 -0.73 5.01
C ILE A 39 -23.53 -1.35 3.83
N ASN A 40 -23.00 -1.29 2.61
CA ASN A 40 -23.73 -1.63 1.37
C ASN A 40 -24.36 -3.04 1.41
N SER A 41 -23.62 -4.05 1.87
CA SER A 41 -24.12 -5.44 1.94
C SER A 41 -25.24 -5.65 2.97
N TYR A 42 -25.25 -4.85 4.05
CA TYR A 42 -26.31 -4.86 5.05
C TYR A 42 -27.56 -4.12 4.53
N TRP A 43 -27.36 -2.94 3.95
CA TRP A 43 -28.44 -2.09 3.46
C TRP A 43 -29.18 -2.70 2.26
N ASN A 44 -28.47 -3.41 1.39
CA ASN A 44 -29.03 -4.23 0.30
C ASN A 44 -29.88 -5.43 0.80
N HIS A 45 -29.93 -5.68 2.10
CA HIS A 45 -30.73 -6.72 2.75
C HIS A 45 -31.62 -6.15 3.88
N ASP A 46 -32.06 -4.91 3.73
CA ASP A 46 -33.00 -4.20 4.61
C ASP A 46 -32.56 -4.07 6.09
N VAL A 47 -31.26 -4.23 6.37
CA VAL A 47 -30.67 -4.00 7.69
C VAL A 47 -30.35 -2.51 7.85
N ASP A 48 -30.70 -1.92 9.00
CA ASP A 48 -30.40 -0.53 9.33
C ASP A 48 -28.87 -0.27 9.33
N PRO A 49 -28.34 0.57 8.43
CA PRO A 49 -26.91 0.86 8.40
C PRO A 49 -26.42 1.58 9.68
N ILE A 50 -27.29 2.29 10.40
CA ILE A 50 -26.93 3.00 11.64
C ILE A 50 -26.63 2.02 12.79
N GLU A 51 -27.35 0.88 12.86
CA GLU A 51 -27.04 -0.21 13.80
C GLU A 51 -25.68 -0.86 13.49
N CYS A 52 -25.33 -1.01 12.21
CA CYS A 52 -24.04 -1.55 11.78
C CYS A 52 -22.87 -0.63 12.14
N LEU A 53 -23.06 0.70 12.06
CA LEU A 53 -22.05 1.69 12.43
C LEU A 53 -21.80 1.79 13.95
N ASN A 54 -22.69 1.25 14.80
CA ASN A 54 -22.52 1.30 16.25
C ASN A 54 -21.57 0.18 16.77
N ILE A 55 -20.31 0.25 16.34
CA ILE A 55 -19.25 -0.71 16.67
C ILE A 55 -19.09 -0.84 18.20
N ASN A 56 -19.21 0.24 18.95
CA ASN A 56 -19.09 0.22 20.42
C ASN A 56 -20.19 -0.63 21.09
N LYS A 57 -21.46 -0.49 20.66
CA LYS A 57 -22.58 -1.34 21.11
C LYS A 57 -22.31 -2.82 20.81
N GLN A 58 -21.79 -3.12 19.62
CA GLN A 58 -21.47 -4.49 19.20
C GLN A 58 -20.30 -5.09 20.01
N VAL A 59 -19.25 -4.31 20.28
CA VAL A 59 -18.08 -4.73 21.07
C VAL A 59 -18.43 -4.99 22.54
N GLU A 60 -19.24 -4.14 23.18
CA GLU A 60 -19.68 -4.41 24.56
C GLU A 60 -20.66 -5.60 24.64
N GLN A 61 -21.57 -5.75 23.68
CA GLN A 61 -22.42 -6.95 23.63
C GLN A 61 -21.59 -8.23 23.44
N PHE A 62 -20.53 -8.19 22.63
CA PHE A 62 -19.60 -9.31 22.47
C PHE A 62 -18.85 -9.63 23.77
N LYS A 63 -18.34 -8.61 24.48
CA LYS A 63 -17.71 -8.79 25.80
C LYS A 63 -18.69 -9.40 26.82
N GLU A 64 -19.94 -8.97 26.84
CA GLU A 64 -20.94 -9.49 27.77
C GLU A 64 -21.34 -10.95 27.44
N ASN A 65 -21.40 -11.31 26.15
CA ASN A 65 -21.60 -12.69 25.72
C ASN A 65 -20.44 -13.62 26.17
N LEU A 66 -19.21 -13.09 26.26
CA LEU A 66 -18.06 -13.84 26.79
C LEU A 66 -18.08 -13.97 28.32
N ARG A 67 -18.49 -12.91 29.04
CA ARG A 67 -18.63 -12.92 30.52
C ARG A 67 -19.71 -13.90 30.98
N SER A 68 -20.85 -13.91 30.29
CA SER A 68 -22.02 -14.72 30.64
C SER A 68 -21.90 -16.20 30.25
N ASP A 69 -21.05 -16.55 29.28
CA ASP A 69 -20.85 -17.92 28.82
C ASP A 69 -19.37 -18.21 28.45
N PRO A 70 -18.59 -18.82 29.37
CA PRO A 70 -17.20 -19.22 29.12
C PRO A 70 -17.01 -20.26 27.99
N LYS A 71 -18.09 -20.77 27.38
CA LYS A 71 -18.06 -21.63 26.19
C LYS A 71 -18.74 -21.00 24.97
N TYR A 72 -19.00 -19.70 24.98
CA TYR A 72 -19.69 -18.96 23.91
C TYR A 72 -19.05 -19.20 22.53
N LEU A 73 -17.73 -19.00 22.41
CA LEU A 73 -17.02 -19.17 21.15
C LEU A 73 -16.97 -20.64 20.71
N GLN A 74 -16.77 -21.59 21.63
CA GLN A 74 -16.76 -23.03 21.35
C GLN A 74 -18.14 -23.50 20.84
N LYS A 75 -19.23 -22.97 21.39
CA LYS A 75 -20.60 -23.21 20.90
C LYS A 75 -20.79 -22.65 19.49
N LYS A 76 -20.25 -21.46 19.19
CA LYS A 76 -20.31 -20.85 17.85
C LYS A 76 -19.47 -21.61 16.82
N VAL A 77 -18.27 -22.09 17.20
CA VAL A 77 -17.44 -23.01 16.39
C VAL A 77 -18.21 -24.29 16.07
N LYS A 78 -18.82 -24.91 17.09
CA LYS A 78 -19.65 -26.12 16.90
C LYS A 78 -20.83 -25.87 15.96
N GLN A 79 -21.61 -24.82 16.23
CA GLN A 79 -22.81 -24.45 15.48
C GLN A 79 -22.54 -24.21 13.98
N TYR A 80 -21.54 -23.39 13.66
CA TYR A 80 -21.35 -22.89 12.29
C TYR A 80 -20.29 -23.62 11.46
N PHE A 81 -19.42 -24.44 12.07
CA PHE A 81 -18.32 -25.12 11.37
C PHE A 81 -18.35 -26.65 11.52
N ILE A 82 -18.64 -27.19 12.71
CA ILE A 82 -18.59 -28.64 12.96
C ILE A 82 -19.92 -29.31 12.59
N ASP A 83 -21.04 -28.78 13.09
CA ASP A 83 -22.37 -29.35 12.87
C ASP A 83 -23.03 -28.84 11.57
N ASN A 84 -22.46 -27.79 10.97
CA ASN A 84 -22.97 -27.18 9.75
C ASN A 84 -22.71 -28.07 8.52
N LYS A 85 -23.81 -28.54 7.91
CA LYS A 85 -23.78 -29.36 6.68
C LYS A 85 -23.71 -28.55 5.38
N HIS A 86 -23.97 -27.25 5.43
CA HIS A 86 -23.87 -26.36 4.28
C HIS A 86 -22.40 -25.95 4.08
N ARG A 87 -21.60 -26.90 3.58
CA ARG A 87 -20.14 -26.76 3.42
C ARG A 87 -19.72 -27.18 2.01
N LEU A 88 -19.18 -26.23 1.26
CA LEU A 88 -18.50 -26.47 -0.01
C LEU A 88 -17.02 -26.79 0.25
N VAL A 89 -16.48 -27.74 -0.51
CA VAL A 89 -15.04 -28.02 -0.60
C VAL A 89 -14.71 -28.01 -2.09
N ILE A 90 -13.75 -27.17 -2.48
CA ILE A 90 -13.31 -27.03 -3.88
C ILE A 90 -11.86 -27.52 -3.95
N GLU A 91 -11.59 -28.37 -4.93
CA GLU A 91 -10.24 -28.67 -5.39
C GLU A 91 -10.07 -28.06 -6.78
N MET A 92 -8.91 -27.43 -7.03
CA MET A 92 -8.59 -26.80 -8.31
C MET A 92 -7.17 -27.20 -8.69
N SER A 93 -7.03 -27.87 -9.82
CA SER A 93 -5.77 -28.40 -10.34
C SER A 93 -5.41 -27.69 -11.65
N PRO A 94 -4.12 -27.46 -11.92
CA PRO A 94 -3.70 -26.89 -13.20
C PRO A 94 -3.87 -27.91 -14.32
N ASP A 95 -4.56 -27.51 -15.40
CA ASP A 95 -4.52 -28.19 -16.70
C ASP A 95 -3.66 -27.34 -17.65
N LEU A 96 -2.64 -27.98 -18.25
CA LEU A 96 -1.72 -27.34 -19.19
C LEU A 96 -2.39 -26.99 -20.53
N ASP A 97 -3.52 -27.61 -20.83
CA ASP A 97 -4.28 -27.42 -22.07
C ASP A 97 -5.49 -26.48 -21.88
N TYR A 98 -5.72 -25.97 -20.65
CA TYR A 98 -6.89 -25.14 -20.33
C TYR A 98 -7.03 -23.91 -21.25
N GLU A 99 -5.94 -23.19 -21.52
CA GLU A 99 -5.97 -22.01 -22.40
C GLU A 99 -6.27 -22.39 -23.85
N ASN A 100 -5.73 -23.50 -24.36
CA ASN A 100 -6.06 -24.03 -25.68
C ASN A 100 -7.54 -24.43 -25.76
N GLN A 101 -8.08 -25.04 -24.70
CA GLN A 101 -9.49 -25.41 -24.59
C GLN A 101 -10.39 -24.17 -24.58
N GLN A 102 -10.05 -23.11 -23.84
CA GLN A 102 -10.80 -21.85 -23.86
C GLN A 102 -10.75 -21.19 -25.24
N GLN A 103 -9.56 -21.04 -25.85
CA GLN A 103 -9.40 -20.49 -27.20
C GLN A 103 -10.17 -21.31 -28.25
N LYS A 104 -10.19 -22.64 -28.11
CA LYS A 104 -10.97 -23.51 -28.98
C LYS A 104 -12.47 -23.34 -28.75
N LEU A 105 -12.95 -23.28 -27.51
CA LEU A 105 -14.37 -23.06 -27.21
C LEU A 105 -14.85 -21.69 -27.73
N GLU A 106 -14.02 -20.65 -27.59
CA GLU A 106 -14.29 -19.32 -28.16
C GLU A 106 -14.33 -19.36 -29.70
N LYS A 107 -13.38 -20.05 -30.33
CA LYS A 107 -13.37 -20.23 -31.78
C LYS A 107 -14.55 -21.05 -32.29
N ASP A 108 -14.84 -22.21 -31.69
CA ASP A 108 -15.98 -23.06 -32.05
C ASP A 108 -17.30 -22.29 -31.88
N LEU A 109 -17.40 -21.39 -30.89
CA LEU A 109 -18.53 -20.47 -30.71
C LEU A 109 -18.58 -19.36 -31.77
N LEU A 110 -17.43 -18.80 -32.16
CA LEU A 110 -17.32 -17.78 -33.21
C LEU A 110 -17.67 -18.35 -34.59
N ASP A 111 -17.09 -19.50 -34.96
CA ASP A 111 -17.40 -20.22 -36.18
C ASP A 111 -18.90 -20.61 -36.22
N SER A 112 -19.48 -21.03 -35.08
CA SER A 112 -20.92 -21.29 -34.93
C SER A 112 -21.80 -20.03 -35.00
N LYS A 113 -21.26 -18.83 -34.73
CA LYS A 113 -21.98 -17.56 -34.97
C LYS A 113 -21.93 -17.21 -36.45
N ILE A 114 -20.73 -17.16 -37.04
CA ILE A 114 -20.49 -16.80 -38.45
C ILE A 114 -21.29 -17.71 -39.39
N SER A 115 -21.32 -19.02 -39.13
CA SER A 115 -22.04 -20.00 -39.96
C SER A 115 -23.58 -19.89 -39.92
N LYS A 116 -24.14 -18.94 -39.17
CA LYS A 116 -25.59 -18.65 -39.11
C LYS A 116 -25.96 -17.31 -39.74
N LEU A 117 -24.97 -16.49 -40.11
CA LEU A 117 -25.19 -15.18 -40.72
C LEU A 117 -25.53 -15.33 -42.21
N SER A 118 -26.44 -14.51 -42.70
CA SER A 118 -26.64 -14.32 -44.14
C SER A 118 -25.60 -13.38 -44.75
N THR A 119 -25.63 -13.20 -46.07
CA THR A 119 -24.78 -12.20 -46.75
C THR A 119 -25.12 -10.79 -46.27
N GLU A 120 -26.42 -10.52 -46.08
CA GLU A 120 -26.96 -9.26 -45.60
C GLU A 120 -26.52 -8.98 -44.15
N ASP A 121 -26.55 -9.99 -43.26
CA ASP A 121 -26.04 -9.86 -41.88
C ASP A 121 -24.53 -9.51 -41.86
N LEU A 122 -23.74 -10.10 -42.77
CA LEU A 122 -22.30 -9.83 -42.89
C LEU A 122 -22.02 -8.42 -43.43
N GLU A 123 -22.80 -7.96 -44.40
CA GLU A 123 -22.74 -6.58 -44.89
C GLU A 123 -23.16 -5.57 -43.81
N GLU A 124 -24.19 -5.88 -43.02
CA GLU A 124 -24.60 -5.04 -41.88
C GLU A 124 -23.52 -5.00 -40.78
N ILE A 125 -22.92 -6.12 -40.40
CA ILE A 125 -21.82 -6.16 -39.41
C ILE A 125 -20.62 -5.34 -39.91
N TYR A 126 -20.24 -5.46 -41.18
CA TYR A 126 -19.17 -4.64 -41.76
C TYR A 126 -19.52 -3.14 -41.73
N LYS A 127 -20.73 -2.78 -42.14
CA LYS A 127 -21.23 -1.39 -42.10
C LYS A 127 -21.20 -0.85 -40.68
N ASN A 128 -21.74 -1.58 -39.71
CA ASN A 128 -21.81 -1.18 -38.31
C ASN A 128 -20.41 -1.05 -37.68
N GLY A 129 -19.44 -1.90 -38.08
CA GLY A 129 -18.04 -1.75 -37.70
C GLY A 129 -17.37 -0.50 -38.27
N ALA A 130 -17.63 -0.19 -39.56
CA ALA A 130 -17.14 1.04 -40.19
C ALA A 130 -17.80 2.31 -39.62
N GLU A 131 -19.08 2.24 -39.27
CA GLU A 131 -19.85 3.32 -38.64
C GLU A 131 -19.38 3.56 -37.19
N LEU A 132 -19.14 2.50 -36.41
CA LEU A 132 -18.52 2.58 -35.09
C LEU A 132 -17.11 3.20 -35.15
N LEU A 133 -16.27 2.74 -36.08
CA LEU A 133 -14.92 3.31 -36.27
C LEU A 133 -14.99 4.79 -36.67
N LYS A 134 -15.98 5.19 -37.48
CA LYS A 134 -16.20 6.60 -37.82
C LYS A 134 -16.61 7.42 -36.59
N VAL A 135 -17.52 6.91 -35.75
CA VAL A 135 -17.92 7.57 -34.49
C VAL A 135 -16.72 7.72 -33.55
N GLN A 136 -15.92 6.66 -33.37
CA GLN A 136 -14.71 6.67 -32.54
C GLN A 136 -13.60 7.63 -33.04
N ASN A 137 -13.63 8.04 -34.32
CA ASN A 137 -12.72 9.03 -34.90
C ASN A 137 -13.40 10.40 -35.14
N THR A 138 -14.62 10.60 -34.66
CA THR A 138 -15.32 11.89 -34.73
C THR A 138 -14.97 12.71 -33.49
N GLN A 139 -14.62 13.99 -33.68
CA GLN A 139 -14.39 14.91 -32.57
C GLN A 139 -15.72 15.22 -31.87
N GLU A 140 -15.82 14.91 -30.58
CA GLU A 140 -17.00 15.17 -29.76
C GLU A 140 -16.99 16.60 -29.20
N ASP A 141 -18.17 17.12 -28.86
CA ASP A 141 -18.32 18.42 -28.19
C ASP A 141 -18.30 18.21 -26.66
N LEU A 142 -17.14 18.46 -26.05
CA LEU A 142 -16.95 18.33 -24.61
C LEU A 142 -17.60 19.46 -23.80
N SER A 143 -18.03 20.57 -24.43
CA SER A 143 -18.59 21.73 -23.72
C SER A 143 -19.94 21.47 -23.03
N VAL A 144 -20.56 20.32 -23.29
CA VAL A 144 -21.76 19.84 -22.61
C VAL A 144 -21.48 19.23 -21.22
N LEU A 145 -20.22 19.00 -20.88
CA LEU A 145 -19.81 18.41 -19.60
C LEU A 145 -19.53 19.51 -18.55
N PRO A 146 -19.90 19.31 -17.28
CA PRO A 146 -19.52 20.22 -16.20
C PRO A 146 -18.04 20.03 -15.86
N THR A 147 -17.25 21.10 -15.96
CA THR A 147 -15.82 21.13 -15.58
C THR A 147 -15.54 22.21 -14.52
N LEU A 148 -14.35 22.13 -13.91
CA LEU A 148 -13.80 23.16 -13.01
C LEU A 148 -12.85 24.08 -13.78
N ASN A 149 -12.44 25.19 -13.17
CA ASN A 149 -11.51 26.15 -13.75
C ASN A 149 -10.19 26.13 -12.97
N ILE A 150 -9.08 26.56 -13.58
CA ILE A 150 -7.81 26.78 -12.87
C ILE A 150 -7.96 27.79 -11.72
N GLN A 151 -8.95 28.69 -11.78
CA GLN A 151 -9.25 29.64 -10.70
C GLN A 151 -9.85 28.99 -9.45
N ASP A 152 -10.40 27.77 -9.56
CA ASP A 152 -10.91 26.98 -8.44
C ASP A 152 -9.76 26.27 -7.67
N ILE A 153 -8.55 26.21 -8.26
CA ILE A 153 -7.34 25.66 -7.65
C ILE A 153 -6.70 26.71 -6.73
N SER A 154 -6.51 26.38 -5.45
CA SER A 154 -5.75 27.24 -4.53
C SER A 154 -4.35 27.50 -5.08
N ARG A 155 -3.91 28.78 -5.16
CA ARG A 155 -2.54 29.10 -5.60
C ARG A 155 -1.48 28.82 -4.52
N THR A 156 -1.90 28.65 -3.26
CA THR A 156 -1.04 28.30 -2.13
C THR A 156 -1.33 26.90 -1.60
N ILE A 157 -0.29 26.17 -1.21
CA ILE A 157 -0.44 24.91 -0.43
C ILE A 157 -0.89 25.21 1.00
N MET A 158 -1.32 24.16 1.72
CA MET A 158 -1.43 24.19 3.18
C MET A 158 -0.07 23.79 3.77
N GLU A 159 0.54 24.68 4.56
CA GLU A 159 1.83 24.42 5.20
C GLU A 159 1.72 23.40 6.33
N THR A 160 2.71 22.50 6.40
CA THR A 160 2.81 21.48 7.45
C THR A 160 3.55 22.05 8.65
N ASN A 161 2.87 22.17 9.79
CA ASN A 161 3.55 22.53 11.04
C ASN A 161 4.45 21.37 11.50
N LEU A 162 5.77 21.60 11.44
CA LEU A 162 6.82 20.62 11.72
C LEU A 162 7.85 21.16 12.72
N GLU A 163 7.94 20.54 13.88
CA GLU A 163 8.96 20.82 14.89
C GLU A 163 10.18 19.90 14.65
N ASN A 164 11.35 20.50 14.42
CA ASN A 164 12.59 19.76 14.19
C ASN A 164 13.48 19.82 15.44
N ILE A 165 13.67 18.69 16.10
CA ILE A 165 14.49 18.55 17.30
C ILE A 165 15.65 17.57 17.07
N ARG A 166 16.61 17.54 18.00
CA ARG A 166 17.69 16.53 18.04
C ARG A 166 17.62 15.75 19.35
N MET A 167 17.69 14.42 19.27
CA MET A 167 17.55 13.52 20.42
C MET A 167 18.77 12.61 20.60
N GLY A 168 19.05 12.29 21.87
CA GLY A 168 20.16 11.43 22.27
C GLY A 168 21.54 12.07 22.13
N SER A 169 22.56 11.39 22.66
CA SER A 169 23.97 11.85 22.63
C SER A 169 24.57 11.90 21.22
N ALA A 170 23.99 11.17 20.26
CA ALA A 170 24.35 11.23 18.84
C ALA A 170 23.67 12.39 18.09
N GLY A 171 22.77 13.15 18.73
CA GLY A 171 22.08 14.30 18.13
C GLY A 171 21.20 13.93 16.93
N VAL A 172 20.54 12.77 16.99
CA VAL A 172 19.71 12.22 15.91
C VAL A 172 18.58 13.19 15.58
N PRO A 173 18.37 13.59 14.31
CA PRO A 173 17.27 14.45 13.93
C PRO A 173 15.93 13.73 14.13
N VAL A 174 14.94 14.45 14.67
CA VAL A 174 13.57 13.98 14.83
C VAL A 174 12.63 15.08 14.36
N GLN A 175 11.83 14.78 13.35
CA GLN A 175 10.74 15.62 12.88
C GLN A 175 9.46 15.22 13.62
N TYR A 176 8.78 16.19 14.23
CA TYR A 176 7.53 16.01 14.94
C TYR A 176 6.41 16.82 14.27
N SER A 177 5.24 16.21 14.07
CA SER A 177 4.04 16.91 13.59
C SER A 177 2.88 16.64 14.54
N ALA A 178 2.33 17.69 15.13
CA ALA A 178 1.18 17.60 16.02
C ALA A 178 -0.11 17.61 15.18
N GLN A 179 -0.87 16.51 15.22
CA GLN A 179 -2.00 16.26 14.32
C GLN A 179 -3.21 15.66 15.06
N PRO A 180 -4.45 15.82 14.55
CA PRO A 180 -5.66 15.27 15.15
C PRO A 180 -5.81 13.76 14.89
N THR A 181 -4.88 12.95 15.41
CA THR A 181 -4.74 11.51 15.12
C THR A 181 -5.76 10.58 15.80
N ASN A 182 -6.74 11.11 16.52
CA ASN A 182 -7.72 10.35 17.31
C ASN A 182 -7.07 9.42 18.37
N GLY A 183 -6.01 9.90 19.03
CA GLY A 183 -5.30 9.17 20.10
C GLY A 183 -4.37 8.06 19.60
N ILE A 184 -3.94 8.12 18.33
CA ILE A 184 -2.96 7.22 17.72
C ILE A 184 -1.62 7.95 17.60
N VAL A 185 -0.54 7.30 18.03
CA VAL A 185 0.83 7.78 17.79
C VAL A 185 1.41 6.99 16.64
N TYR A 186 1.87 7.69 15.61
CA TYR A 186 2.62 7.14 14.49
C TYR A 186 4.11 7.37 14.76
N PHE A 187 4.92 6.34 14.55
CA PHE A 187 6.37 6.42 14.68
C PHE A 187 7.01 5.99 13.36
N ASN A 188 7.83 6.87 12.79
CA ASN A 188 8.60 6.62 11.58
C ASN A 188 10.10 6.94 11.82
N SER A 189 11.00 6.25 11.13
CA SER A 189 12.45 6.45 11.19
C SER A 189 13.10 5.90 9.91
N VAL A 190 14.25 6.42 9.51
CA VAL A 190 15.14 5.78 8.52
C VAL A 190 16.45 5.43 9.22
N ILE A 191 17.11 4.35 8.79
CA ILE A 191 18.54 4.11 9.07
C ILE A 191 19.28 4.06 7.75
N GLU A 192 20.09 5.08 7.52
CA GLU A 192 20.99 5.20 6.38
C GLU A 192 21.95 4.00 6.30
N LEU A 193 21.95 3.29 5.17
CA LEU A 193 22.81 2.15 4.87
C LEU A 193 23.99 2.62 4.00
N LYS A 194 24.94 3.33 4.62
CA LYS A 194 26.11 3.88 3.92
C LYS A 194 26.88 2.81 3.11
N PRO A 195 27.21 3.06 1.82
CA PRO A 195 27.89 2.07 0.96
C PRO A 195 29.25 1.57 1.46
N GLU A 196 29.96 2.33 2.30
CA GLU A 196 31.22 1.92 2.93
C GLU A 196 30.99 0.96 4.10
N MET A 197 29.82 1.02 4.73
CA MET A 197 29.44 0.21 5.90
C MET A 197 28.77 -1.10 5.51
N PHE A 198 28.06 -1.15 4.38
CA PHE A 198 27.28 -2.32 3.98
C PHE A 198 27.91 -3.10 2.81
N PRO A 199 28.41 -4.33 3.01
CA PRO A 199 29.07 -5.10 1.94
C PRO A 199 28.14 -5.39 0.76
N LYS A 200 28.50 -4.94 -0.45
CA LYS A 200 27.68 -5.09 -1.68
C LYS A 200 27.09 -6.49 -1.90
N LYS A 201 27.82 -7.56 -1.54
CA LYS A 201 27.36 -8.96 -1.60
C LYS A 201 26.12 -9.29 -0.74
N LEU A 202 25.77 -8.44 0.23
CA LEU A 202 24.60 -8.58 1.11
C LEU A 202 23.38 -7.79 0.62
N VAL A 203 23.53 -6.88 -0.34
CA VAL A 203 22.43 -6.02 -0.83
C VAL A 203 21.22 -6.84 -1.33
N PRO A 204 21.39 -7.94 -2.11
CA PRO A 204 20.26 -8.79 -2.51
C PRO A 204 19.48 -9.45 -1.35
N TYR A 205 20.05 -9.47 -0.14
CA TYR A 205 19.44 -10.07 1.05
C TYR A 205 18.73 -9.03 1.94
N LEU A 206 18.88 -7.72 1.66
CA LEU A 206 18.22 -6.66 2.44
C LEU A 206 16.68 -6.76 2.43
N PRO A 207 15.99 -7.03 1.30
CA PRO A 207 14.53 -7.20 1.32
C PRO A 207 14.08 -8.38 2.18
N LEU A 208 14.83 -9.49 2.15
CA LEU A 208 14.55 -10.66 3.00
C LEU A 208 14.77 -10.34 4.48
N PHE A 209 15.90 -9.70 4.83
CA PHE A 209 16.21 -9.28 6.19
C PHE A 209 15.10 -8.40 6.77
N ALA A 210 14.69 -7.38 6.02
CA ALA A 210 13.59 -6.49 6.36
C ALA A 210 12.27 -7.27 6.54
N GLN A 211 11.90 -8.14 5.59
CA GLN A 211 10.64 -8.87 5.66
C GLN A 211 10.53 -9.80 6.90
N VAL A 212 11.67 -10.29 7.44
CA VAL A 212 11.68 -11.28 8.55
C VAL A 212 12.03 -10.70 9.93
N MET A 213 12.72 -9.58 10.05
CA MET A 213 13.25 -9.10 11.35
C MET A 213 12.17 -8.93 12.44
N THR A 214 10.96 -8.50 12.09
CA THR A 214 9.85 -8.38 13.06
C THR A 214 9.10 -9.68 13.33
N LYS A 215 9.53 -10.78 12.72
CA LYS A 215 8.81 -12.06 12.64
C LYS A 215 9.64 -13.28 13.03
N LEU A 216 10.87 -13.13 13.52
CA LEU A 216 11.72 -14.25 13.96
C LEU A 216 11.64 -14.52 15.48
N GLY A 217 11.05 -13.61 16.25
CA GLY A 217 11.24 -13.53 17.71
C GLY A 217 12.29 -12.48 18.05
N ALA A 218 12.28 -12.00 19.29
CA ALA A 218 13.05 -10.82 19.71
C ALA A 218 13.32 -10.84 21.23
N GLY A 219 14.57 -10.58 21.62
CA GLY A 219 15.01 -10.61 23.02
C GLY A 219 14.69 -11.93 23.72
N GLN A 220 13.63 -11.91 24.55
CA GLN A 220 13.13 -13.07 25.31
C GLN A 220 11.94 -13.80 24.65
N MET A 221 11.34 -13.22 23.63
CA MET A 221 10.13 -13.73 22.98
C MET A 221 10.46 -14.61 21.78
N ASP A 222 9.88 -15.81 21.72
CA ASP A 222 9.82 -16.55 20.46
C ASP A 222 8.89 -15.86 19.44
N ARG A 223 8.90 -16.32 18.18
CA ARG A 223 8.09 -15.76 17.09
C ARG A 223 6.61 -15.58 17.44
N LYS A 224 5.99 -16.51 18.17
CA LYS A 224 4.56 -16.44 18.53
C LYS A 224 4.34 -15.40 19.61
N GLN A 225 5.23 -15.35 20.60
CA GLN A 225 5.15 -14.38 21.70
C GLN A 225 5.35 -12.95 21.20
N LEU A 226 6.28 -12.73 20.26
CA LEU A 226 6.49 -11.43 19.61
C LEU A 226 5.28 -11.00 18.78
N ASP A 227 4.80 -11.85 17.87
CA ASP A 227 3.62 -11.60 17.04
C ASP A 227 2.38 -11.25 17.89
N GLN A 228 2.12 -12.03 18.93
CA GLN A 228 1.02 -11.78 19.86
C GLN A 228 1.19 -10.44 20.59
N LYS A 229 2.40 -10.11 21.05
CA LYS A 229 2.67 -8.83 21.71
C LYS A 229 2.53 -7.64 20.76
N ILE A 230 2.99 -7.75 19.52
CA ILE A 230 2.76 -6.75 18.46
C ILE A 230 1.26 -6.47 18.31
N GLN A 231 0.43 -7.52 18.19
CA GLN A 231 -1.02 -7.39 18.01
C GLN A 231 -1.76 -6.82 19.25
N MET A 232 -1.31 -7.15 20.47
CA MET A 232 -1.92 -6.65 21.72
C MET A 232 -1.68 -5.15 21.96
N HIS A 233 -0.60 -4.59 21.44
CA HIS A 233 -0.14 -3.23 21.81
C HIS A 233 -0.05 -2.25 20.63
N THR A 234 0.04 -2.73 19.39
CA THR A 234 0.27 -1.89 18.19
C THR A 234 -0.63 -2.31 17.02
N GLY A 235 -0.67 -1.49 15.96
CA GLY A 235 -1.27 -1.85 14.67
C GLY A 235 -0.35 -2.64 13.75
N GLY A 236 0.91 -2.84 14.14
CA GLY A 236 1.89 -3.58 13.36
C GLY A 236 3.28 -2.97 13.40
N LEU A 237 4.27 -3.86 13.27
CA LEU A 237 5.70 -3.59 13.15
C LEU A 237 6.18 -4.26 11.85
N ALA A 238 6.35 -3.50 10.77
CA ALA A 238 6.67 -4.00 9.40
C ALA A 238 8.20 -4.00 9.14
N SER A 239 8.71 -4.04 7.88
CA SER A 239 10.07 -3.56 7.49
C SER A 239 10.33 -3.60 5.98
N MET A 240 11.06 -2.59 5.48
CA MET A 240 11.49 -2.45 4.07
C MET A 240 12.92 -1.95 3.93
N VAL A 241 13.46 -2.16 2.73
CA VAL A 241 14.56 -1.35 2.20
C VAL A 241 14.01 0.01 1.78
N HIS A 242 14.63 1.07 2.24
CA HIS A 242 14.39 2.44 1.79
C HIS A 242 15.33 2.76 0.64
N ILE A 243 14.78 3.34 -0.42
CA ILE A 243 15.53 4.04 -1.47
C ILE A 243 14.75 5.32 -1.75
N ALA A 244 15.44 6.46 -1.79
CA ALA A 244 14.85 7.75 -2.16
C ALA A 244 15.84 8.57 -2.98
N ASP A 245 15.39 9.05 -4.12
CA ASP A 245 16.20 9.85 -5.04
C ASP A 245 16.37 11.27 -4.51
N HIS A 246 17.54 11.87 -4.76
CA HIS A 246 17.79 13.27 -4.39
C HIS A 246 16.99 14.19 -5.34
N PRO A 247 16.11 15.09 -4.86
CA PRO A 247 15.17 15.88 -5.69
C PRO A 247 15.78 16.88 -6.70
N ALA A 248 17.08 16.79 -6.97
CA ALA A 248 17.84 17.63 -7.90
C ALA A 248 19.03 16.88 -8.56
N SER A 249 19.13 15.55 -8.46
CA SER A 249 20.26 14.79 -9.04
C SER A 249 19.98 13.29 -9.17
N PHE A 250 19.86 12.80 -10.42
CA PHE A 250 19.69 11.39 -10.78
C PHE A 250 20.77 10.46 -10.20
N ASP A 251 22.04 10.88 -10.19
CA ASP A 251 23.18 10.09 -9.70
C ASP A 251 23.25 9.97 -8.16
N ARG A 252 22.25 10.49 -7.43
CA ARG A 252 22.25 10.55 -5.96
C ARG A 252 20.94 10.02 -5.40
N PHE A 253 21.05 9.01 -4.54
CA PHE A 253 19.94 8.41 -3.83
C PHE A 253 20.39 8.07 -2.41
N GLU A 254 19.50 8.26 -1.43
CA GLU A 254 19.67 7.66 -0.11
C GLU A 254 19.28 6.18 -0.19
N THR A 255 20.05 5.31 0.47
CA THR A 255 19.61 3.94 0.76
C THR A 255 19.56 3.73 2.25
N GLY A 256 18.56 2.97 2.71
CA GLY A 256 18.38 2.73 4.13
C GLY A 256 17.52 1.51 4.43
N LEU A 257 17.22 1.36 5.71
CA LEU A 257 16.13 0.53 6.22
C LEU A 257 15.08 1.50 6.77
N TYR A 258 13.86 1.49 6.21
CA TYR A 258 12.77 2.37 6.71
C TYR A 258 11.95 1.66 7.77
N LEU A 259 11.49 2.46 8.74
CA LEU A 259 11.10 2.03 10.06
C LEU A 259 9.78 2.70 10.44
N ASN A 260 8.74 1.94 10.80
CA ASN A 260 7.35 2.43 10.84
C ASN A 260 6.45 1.54 11.71
N SER A 261 5.69 2.15 12.61
CA SER A 261 4.63 1.51 13.39
C SER A 261 3.61 2.55 13.86
N HIS A 262 2.48 2.08 14.37
CA HIS A 262 1.52 2.95 15.06
C HIS A 262 0.85 2.20 16.22
N CYS A 263 0.43 2.94 17.25
CA CYS A 263 -0.25 2.40 18.42
C CYS A 263 -1.23 3.43 19.00
N LEU A 264 -2.12 2.99 19.89
CA LEU A 264 -2.84 3.92 20.75
C LEU A 264 -1.86 4.56 21.74
N GLU A 265 -2.03 5.84 22.05
CA GLU A 265 -1.12 6.63 22.90
C GLU A 265 -0.70 5.93 24.21
N ARG A 266 -1.67 5.30 24.89
CA ARG A 266 -1.46 4.51 26.13
C ARG A 266 -0.50 3.30 25.98
N ASN A 267 -0.22 2.87 24.76
CA ASN A 267 0.69 1.77 24.44
C ASN A 267 2.04 2.29 23.88
N LEU A 268 2.29 3.60 23.84
CA LEU A 268 3.49 4.20 23.25
C LEU A 268 4.79 3.65 23.85
N GLU A 269 4.84 3.54 25.19
CA GLU A 269 5.99 2.94 25.88
C GLU A 269 6.17 1.48 25.47
N GLU A 270 5.11 0.67 25.36
CA GLU A 270 5.21 -0.74 24.95
C GLU A 270 5.51 -0.88 23.43
N MET A 271 5.17 0.09 22.58
CA MET A 271 5.61 0.15 21.18
C MET A 271 7.12 0.41 21.09
N PHE A 272 7.62 1.42 21.82
CA PHE A 272 9.05 1.64 22.09
C PHE A 272 9.65 0.65 23.09
N ARG A 273 8.89 -0.40 23.47
CA ARG A 273 9.41 -1.61 24.13
C ARG A 273 9.42 -2.83 23.20
N LEU A 274 8.58 -2.84 22.16
CA LEU A 274 8.46 -3.94 21.18
C LEU A 274 9.38 -3.78 19.99
N TRP A 275 9.48 -2.56 19.46
CA TRP A 275 10.61 -2.23 18.59
C TRP A 275 11.92 -2.52 19.27
N THR A 276 11.92 -2.23 20.57
CA THR A 276 13.03 -2.36 21.48
C THR A 276 13.65 -3.77 21.35
N GLU A 277 12.95 -4.88 21.59
CA GLU A 277 13.62 -6.20 21.58
C GLU A 277 14.18 -6.64 20.18
N ILE A 278 13.74 -6.04 19.07
CA ILE A 278 13.95 -6.56 17.70
C ILE A 278 15.37 -6.33 17.17
N PHE A 279 15.98 -5.15 17.38
CA PHE A 279 17.32 -4.84 16.85
C PHE A 279 18.47 -5.60 17.52
N THR A 280 18.18 -6.29 18.60
CA THR A 280 19.20 -6.61 19.63
C THR A 280 19.05 -7.99 20.23
N GLY A 281 17.92 -8.66 19.97
CA GLY A 281 17.88 -10.11 19.81
C GLY A 281 18.84 -10.56 18.72
N ARG A 282 20.11 -10.77 19.07
CA ARG A 282 21.12 -11.37 18.18
C ARG A 282 20.72 -12.79 17.82
N SER A 283 20.27 -12.99 16.58
CA SER A 283 19.89 -14.30 16.05
C SER A 283 21.06 -15.00 15.37
N VAL A 284 21.19 -16.31 15.58
CA VAL A 284 22.23 -17.16 14.97
C VAL A 284 21.56 -18.38 14.38
N TYR A 285 21.97 -18.79 13.16
CA TYR A 285 21.48 -20.02 12.55
C TYR A 285 21.91 -21.23 13.38
N CYS A 286 20.92 -21.94 13.90
CA CYS A 286 21.07 -23.18 14.65
C CYS A 286 20.63 -24.38 13.78
N VAL A 287 20.01 -25.39 14.39
CA VAL A 287 19.61 -26.64 13.72
C VAL A 287 18.08 -26.82 13.74
N PRO A 288 17.49 -27.47 12.71
CA PRO A 288 16.05 -27.69 12.63
C PRO A 288 15.54 -28.62 13.74
N TYR A 289 14.21 -28.61 13.97
CA TYR A 289 13.56 -29.30 15.09
C TYR A 289 13.89 -30.80 15.21
N SER A 290 14.10 -31.48 14.08
CA SER A 290 14.45 -32.90 14.00
C SER A 290 15.93 -33.22 14.29
N HIS A 291 16.80 -32.22 14.42
CA HIS A 291 18.22 -32.43 14.70
C HIS A 291 18.49 -32.63 16.20
N VAL A 292 19.42 -33.55 16.54
CA VAL A 292 19.66 -34.01 17.91
C VAL A 292 20.05 -32.90 18.90
N ASP A 293 20.63 -31.80 18.40
CA ASP A 293 21.05 -30.66 19.21
C ASP A 293 19.95 -29.61 19.41
N HIS A 294 18.81 -29.69 18.72
CA HIS A 294 17.72 -28.71 18.84
C HIS A 294 17.20 -28.62 20.29
N ALA A 295 17.00 -29.77 20.93
CA ALA A 295 16.60 -29.84 22.34
C ALA A 295 17.67 -29.24 23.28
N LYS A 296 18.95 -29.51 23.02
CA LYS A 296 20.08 -28.99 23.82
C LYS A 296 20.16 -27.46 23.73
N LEU A 297 20.04 -26.93 22.51
CA LEU A 297 20.05 -25.50 22.23
C LEU A 297 18.80 -24.79 22.79
N ARG A 298 17.64 -25.46 22.82
CA ARG A 298 16.45 -24.91 23.48
C ARG A 298 16.67 -24.75 24.99
N ILE A 299 17.27 -25.73 25.68
CA ILE A 299 17.63 -25.58 27.09
C ILE A 299 18.70 -24.49 27.30
N ALA A 300 19.75 -24.46 26.45
CA ALA A 300 20.80 -23.44 26.53
C ALA A 300 20.24 -22.01 26.35
N SER A 301 19.30 -21.81 25.42
CA SER A 301 18.62 -20.52 25.19
C SER A 301 17.95 -20.00 26.46
N SER A 302 17.21 -20.85 27.17
CA SER A 302 16.57 -20.51 28.46
C SER A 302 17.59 -20.14 29.54
N LEU A 303 18.72 -20.85 29.61
CA LEU A 303 19.78 -20.57 30.58
C LEU A 303 20.47 -19.21 30.32
N MET A 304 20.79 -18.92 29.05
CA MET A 304 21.36 -17.62 28.64
C MET A 304 20.37 -16.47 28.87
N SER A 305 19.10 -16.70 28.55
CA SER A 305 17.99 -15.78 28.82
C SER A 305 17.91 -15.38 30.29
N MET A 306 17.85 -16.34 31.20
CA MET A 306 17.69 -16.11 32.64
C MET A 306 18.94 -15.53 33.34
N LYS A 307 20.12 -15.60 32.71
CA LYS A 307 21.40 -15.25 33.35
C LYS A 307 22.19 -14.13 32.69
N PHE A 308 21.83 -13.71 31.47
CA PHE A 308 22.65 -12.80 30.68
C PHE A 308 21.83 -11.77 29.87
N LEU A 309 20.89 -12.23 29.05
CA LEU A 309 20.33 -11.42 27.95
C LEU A 309 19.34 -10.31 28.37
N HIS A 310 18.71 -10.40 29.55
CA HIS A 310 17.74 -9.39 30.01
C HIS A 310 18.38 -7.99 30.22
N LYS A 311 19.70 -7.90 30.27
CA LYS A 311 20.44 -6.73 30.79
C LYS A 311 20.71 -5.60 29.77
N GLU A 312 20.60 -5.86 28.46
CA GLU A 312 21.37 -5.13 27.45
C GLU A 312 20.58 -4.09 26.60
N ILE A 313 20.43 -4.26 25.27
CA ILE A 313 20.19 -3.17 24.28
C ILE A 313 18.94 -3.41 23.43
N ARG A 314 18.42 -2.40 22.66
CA ARG A 314 17.14 -2.45 21.89
C ARG A 314 16.88 -1.38 20.72
N GLU A 315 15.89 -1.61 19.80
CA GLU A 315 14.98 -0.66 19.00
C GLU A 315 14.96 -0.51 17.40
N LYS A 316 13.90 -0.95 16.61
CA LYS A 316 13.14 -0.27 15.42
C LYS A 316 12.66 -1.03 14.09
N GLY A 317 11.56 -0.53 13.42
CA GLY A 317 11.07 -0.42 11.96
C GLY A 317 10.59 -1.49 10.89
N GLY A 318 9.76 -1.37 9.78
CA GLY A 318 8.80 -0.43 8.97
C GLY A 318 8.35 -0.59 7.41
N ALA A 319 7.05 -0.45 6.99
CA ALA A 319 6.23 -0.29 5.67
C ALA A 319 6.56 -0.81 4.19
N TYR A 320 5.82 -0.35 3.11
CA TYR A 320 6.16 -0.10 1.63
C TYR A 320 4.95 -0.04 0.57
N GLY A 321 5.11 0.47 -0.70
CA GLY A 321 4.10 0.53 -1.84
C GLY A 321 4.55 1.19 -3.22
N GLY A 322 3.73 1.23 -4.32
CA GLY A 322 4.06 1.81 -5.70
C GLY A 322 2.94 1.88 -6.82
N GLY A 323 3.22 2.36 -8.08
CA GLY A 323 2.28 2.60 -9.25
C GLY A 323 2.91 3.23 -10.54
N SER A 324 2.16 3.80 -11.53
CA SER A 324 2.72 4.61 -12.67
C SER A 324 2.99 6.06 -12.30
N ARG A 325 4.10 6.65 -12.80
CA ARG A 325 4.59 7.97 -12.37
C ARG A 325 5.50 8.67 -13.38
N PHE A 326 5.52 10.01 -13.30
CA PHE A 326 6.79 10.74 -13.28
C PHE A 326 7.27 10.73 -11.82
N ASP A 327 8.46 10.19 -11.55
CA ASP A 327 8.93 10.02 -10.17
C ASP A 327 9.76 11.22 -9.65
N SER A 328 10.06 11.21 -8.34
CA SER A 328 10.87 12.23 -7.68
C SER A 328 12.33 12.25 -8.12
N GLY A 329 12.81 11.19 -8.77
CA GLY A 329 14.13 11.14 -9.41
C GLY A 329 14.15 11.86 -10.76
N GLY A 330 12.99 12.03 -11.39
CA GLY A 330 12.81 12.71 -12.68
C GLY A 330 12.63 11.79 -13.87
N MET A 331 12.34 10.50 -13.66
CA MET A 331 12.13 9.53 -14.73
C MET A 331 10.67 9.51 -15.20
N PHE A 332 10.47 9.44 -16.52
CA PHE A 332 9.15 9.42 -17.16
C PHE A 332 8.78 7.98 -17.57
N HIS A 333 7.91 7.32 -16.79
CA HIS A 333 7.61 5.90 -16.98
C HIS A 333 6.35 5.66 -17.82
N LEU A 334 6.51 5.06 -18.99
CA LEU A 334 5.42 4.51 -19.81
C LEU A 334 5.27 3.00 -19.52
N TYR A 335 4.04 2.54 -19.24
CA TYR A 335 3.72 1.11 -19.20
C TYR A 335 2.34 0.80 -19.78
N SER A 336 2.10 -0.47 -20.09
CA SER A 336 0.77 -1.04 -20.24
C SER A 336 0.58 -2.23 -19.27
N TYR A 337 -0.67 -2.57 -18.93
CA TYR A 337 -0.99 -3.62 -17.97
C TYR A 337 -2.16 -4.47 -18.50
N ARG A 338 -1.92 -5.79 -18.64
CA ARG A 338 -2.84 -6.76 -19.31
C ARG A 338 -3.12 -6.41 -20.78
N ASP A 339 -2.07 -5.99 -21.48
CA ASP A 339 -2.09 -5.55 -22.87
C ASP A 339 -1.97 -6.73 -23.87
N PRO A 340 -2.92 -6.93 -24.79
CA PRO A 340 -2.86 -7.97 -25.82
C PRO A 340 -2.08 -7.58 -27.09
N GLN A 341 -1.60 -6.34 -27.24
CA GLN A 341 -1.10 -5.77 -28.50
C GLN A 341 0.26 -5.06 -28.38
N ILE A 342 1.19 -5.68 -27.66
CA ILE A 342 2.55 -5.18 -27.31
C ILE A 342 3.23 -4.36 -28.42
N SER A 343 3.32 -4.87 -29.65
CA SER A 343 3.99 -4.16 -30.76
C SER A 343 3.29 -2.86 -31.18
N SER A 344 1.95 -2.82 -31.10
CA SER A 344 1.17 -1.61 -31.37
C SER A 344 1.36 -0.57 -30.27
N THR A 345 1.51 -1.02 -29.02
CA THR A 345 1.79 -0.19 -27.84
C THR A 345 3.19 0.42 -27.88
N ILE A 346 4.23 -0.35 -28.23
CA ILE A 346 5.60 0.19 -28.42
C ILE A 346 5.61 1.24 -29.53
N ASN A 347 5.02 0.91 -30.69
CA ASN A 347 4.84 1.86 -31.79
C ASN A 347 3.98 3.09 -31.39
N ALA A 348 3.20 3.04 -30.31
CA ALA A 348 2.48 4.21 -29.79
C ALA A 348 3.38 5.07 -28.88
N PHE A 349 4.17 4.44 -28.00
CA PHE A 349 5.13 5.12 -27.13
C PHE A 349 6.15 5.95 -27.93
N GLU A 350 6.73 5.38 -28.98
CA GLU A 350 7.70 6.06 -29.88
C GLU A 350 7.11 7.32 -30.56
N ARG A 351 5.78 7.39 -30.72
CA ARG A 351 5.08 8.53 -31.34
C ARG A 351 4.61 9.59 -30.34
N VAL A 352 4.81 9.42 -29.03
CA VAL A 352 4.33 10.38 -28.00
C VAL A 352 5.00 11.74 -28.16
N GLY A 353 6.33 11.81 -28.36
CA GLY A 353 7.02 13.08 -28.61
C GLY A 353 6.53 13.77 -29.88
N GLU A 354 6.39 13.01 -30.97
CA GLU A 354 5.82 13.49 -32.24
C GLU A 354 4.38 13.99 -32.13
N TRP A 355 3.60 13.46 -31.19
CA TRP A 355 2.23 13.89 -30.91
C TRP A 355 2.21 15.19 -30.07
N LEU A 356 3.07 15.30 -29.06
CA LEU A 356 3.16 16.46 -28.18
C LEU A 356 3.64 17.73 -28.90
N ILE A 357 4.58 17.63 -29.86
CA ILE A 357 5.09 18.83 -30.55
C ILE A 357 4.13 19.46 -31.59
N ARG A 358 2.93 18.91 -31.80
CA ARG A 358 2.01 19.36 -32.86
C ARG A 358 0.89 20.24 -32.27
N PRO A 359 0.86 21.57 -32.51
CA PRO A 359 -0.10 22.49 -31.87
C PRO A 359 -1.59 22.27 -32.19
N LYS A 360 -1.92 21.33 -33.09
CA LYS A 360 -3.30 20.95 -33.43
C LYS A 360 -3.81 19.73 -32.67
N ASN A 361 -2.96 19.04 -31.92
CA ASN A 361 -3.29 17.77 -31.27
C ASN A 361 -3.99 17.96 -29.92
N TYR A 362 -3.91 19.16 -29.32
CA TYR A 362 -4.56 19.57 -28.09
C TYR A 362 -4.68 21.10 -28.05
N GLN A 363 -5.67 21.63 -27.33
CA GLN A 363 -5.91 23.06 -27.09
C GLN A 363 -5.50 23.49 -25.66
N ASP A 364 -5.65 24.78 -25.33
CA ASP A 364 -5.25 25.29 -24.02
C ASP A 364 -6.22 24.86 -22.92
N GLU A 365 -7.49 24.63 -23.27
CA GLU A 365 -8.50 24.02 -22.42
C GLU A 365 -8.10 22.59 -21.98
N GLU A 366 -7.52 21.80 -22.89
CA GLU A 366 -7.02 20.44 -22.60
C GLU A 366 -5.74 20.47 -21.73
N ILE A 367 -4.94 21.55 -21.81
CA ILE A 367 -3.81 21.78 -20.88
C ILE A 367 -4.33 22.11 -19.49
N ASP A 368 -5.39 22.92 -19.38
CA ASP A 368 -5.99 23.26 -18.10
C ASP A 368 -6.74 22.07 -17.46
N GLU A 369 -7.35 21.19 -18.26
CA GLU A 369 -7.84 19.87 -17.78
C GLU A 369 -6.69 18.97 -17.29
N ALA A 370 -5.56 18.92 -18.01
CA ALA A 370 -4.37 18.18 -17.57
C ALA A 370 -3.80 18.75 -16.25
N LYS A 371 -3.79 20.08 -16.07
CA LYS A 371 -3.44 20.73 -14.79
C LYS A 371 -4.41 20.31 -13.68
N LEU A 372 -5.73 20.34 -13.93
CA LEU A 372 -6.74 19.88 -12.96
C LEU A 372 -6.50 18.42 -12.56
N GLN A 373 -6.15 17.53 -13.50
CA GLN A 373 -5.80 16.14 -13.21
C GLN A 373 -4.52 16.00 -12.37
N VAL A 374 -3.47 16.79 -12.65
CA VAL A 374 -2.26 16.84 -11.82
C VAL A 374 -2.57 17.34 -10.41
N PHE A 375 -3.34 18.41 -10.28
CA PHE A 375 -3.73 18.95 -8.97
C PHE A 375 -4.67 18.01 -8.20
N GLN A 376 -5.49 17.19 -8.86
CA GLN A 376 -6.24 16.10 -8.23
C GLN A 376 -5.32 15.05 -7.57
N SER A 377 -4.06 14.94 -7.99
CA SER A 377 -3.03 14.08 -7.37
C SER A 377 -2.19 14.82 -6.31
N VAL A 378 -1.83 16.08 -6.58
CA VAL A 378 -0.99 16.90 -5.68
C VAL A 378 -1.75 17.35 -4.42
N ASP A 379 -3.06 17.64 -4.55
CA ASP A 379 -3.90 18.16 -3.47
C ASP A 379 -4.75 17.07 -2.79
N GLN A 380 -4.36 15.80 -2.90
CA GLN A 380 -5.06 14.72 -2.20
C GLN A 380 -5.00 14.93 -0.68
N PRO A 381 -6.12 14.76 0.06
CA PRO A 381 -6.13 14.95 1.51
C PRO A 381 -5.14 14.00 2.21
N ILE A 382 -4.06 14.56 2.76
CA ILE A 382 -3.03 13.80 3.47
C ILE A 382 -3.57 13.39 4.87
N PRO A 383 -3.64 12.08 5.19
CA PRO A 383 -4.13 11.61 6.49
C PRO A 383 -3.31 12.17 7.68
N PRO A 384 -3.91 12.36 8.88
CA PRO A 384 -3.20 12.86 10.06
C PRO A 384 -1.95 12.08 10.49
N GLY A 385 -1.81 10.82 10.08
CA GLY A 385 -0.61 9.99 10.33
C GLY A 385 0.50 10.10 9.28
N GLU A 386 0.27 10.82 8.19
CA GLU A 386 1.18 10.96 7.04
C GLU A 386 1.65 12.40 6.80
N GLN A 387 1.16 13.36 7.60
CA GLN A 387 1.55 14.76 7.55
C GLN A 387 3.07 14.94 7.74
N GLY A 388 3.70 15.62 6.78
CA GLY A 388 5.16 15.83 6.74
C GLY A 388 5.99 14.61 6.30
N MET A 389 5.37 13.49 5.93
CA MET A 389 6.12 12.28 5.52
C MET A 389 6.88 12.45 4.20
N GLU A 390 6.44 13.34 3.31
CA GLU A 390 7.15 13.68 2.08
C GLU A 390 8.53 14.29 2.42
N GLN A 391 8.56 15.40 3.19
CA GLN A 391 9.80 16.00 3.67
C GLN A 391 10.68 15.02 4.46
N PHE A 392 10.06 14.12 5.24
CA PHE A 392 10.78 13.11 6.04
C PHE A 392 11.46 12.02 5.18
N LEU A 393 10.91 11.68 4.02
CA LEU A 393 11.38 10.56 3.18
C LEU A 393 12.16 10.97 1.93
N THR A 394 11.97 12.18 1.42
CA THR A 394 12.61 12.66 0.19
C THR A 394 13.31 14.02 0.36
N GLY A 395 13.19 14.66 1.53
CA GLY A 395 13.70 16.00 1.77
C GLY A 395 12.93 17.13 1.06
N ILE A 396 11.85 16.81 0.33
CA ILE A 396 11.01 17.79 -0.37
C ILE A 396 10.26 18.64 0.67
N THR A 397 10.64 19.92 0.79
CA THR A 397 10.05 20.86 1.75
C THR A 397 8.78 21.53 1.21
N ASP A 398 7.96 22.09 2.09
CA ASP A 398 6.79 22.87 1.67
C ASP A 398 7.14 24.08 0.78
N GLN A 399 8.32 24.68 0.94
CA GLN A 399 8.83 25.68 -0.01
C GLN A 399 9.01 25.08 -1.42
N MET A 400 9.67 23.92 -1.53
CA MET A 400 9.87 23.24 -2.81
C MET A 400 8.54 22.82 -3.47
N ARG A 401 7.56 22.39 -2.66
CA ARG A 401 6.20 22.04 -3.10
C ARG A 401 5.46 23.29 -3.60
N GLN A 402 5.62 24.43 -2.95
CA GLN A 402 5.03 25.70 -3.37
C GLN A 402 5.68 26.26 -4.65
N GLU A 403 7.00 26.16 -4.78
CA GLU A 403 7.73 26.53 -6.00
C GLU A 403 7.41 25.58 -7.17
N TYR A 404 7.14 24.30 -6.89
CA TYR A 404 6.63 23.35 -7.89
C TYR A 404 5.18 23.67 -8.29
N ARG A 405 4.31 24.00 -7.33
CA ARG A 405 2.93 24.43 -7.57
C ARG A 405 2.82 25.65 -8.48
N TYR A 406 3.65 26.69 -8.26
CA TYR A 406 3.66 27.85 -9.16
C TYR A 406 4.07 27.43 -10.58
N ARG A 407 5.17 26.67 -10.72
CA ARG A 407 5.60 26.13 -12.02
C ARG A 407 4.51 25.30 -12.73
N LEU A 408 3.73 24.50 -11.99
CA LEU A 408 2.62 23.71 -12.54
C LEU A 408 1.43 24.57 -13.03
N LEU A 409 1.08 25.63 -12.30
CA LEU A 409 0.00 26.54 -12.70
C LEU A 409 0.38 27.34 -13.95
N ASP A 410 1.63 27.78 -14.01
CA ASP A 410 2.13 28.70 -15.02
C ASP A 410 2.59 28.00 -16.33
N VAL A 411 2.51 26.66 -16.44
CA VAL A 411 2.84 25.90 -17.67
C VAL A 411 2.01 26.37 -18.87
N THR A 412 2.69 26.64 -19.98
CA THR A 412 2.11 27.00 -21.29
C THR A 412 2.16 25.85 -22.31
N ARG A 413 1.48 26.03 -23.44
CA ARG A 413 1.54 25.13 -24.60
C ARG A 413 2.96 25.02 -25.15
N GLU A 414 3.66 26.15 -25.18
CA GLU A 414 5.04 26.30 -25.64
C GLU A 414 6.04 25.55 -24.75
N ASP A 415 5.89 25.61 -23.42
CA ASP A 415 6.74 24.85 -22.48
C ASP A 415 6.62 23.34 -22.72
N ILE A 416 5.40 22.83 -22.93
CA ILE A 416 5.12 21.41 -23.21
C ILE A 416 5.81 20.98 -24.51
N GLN A 417 5.79 21.83 -25.54
CA GLN A 417 6.43 21.56 -26.82
C GLN A 417 7.95 21.61 -26.72
N GLU A 418 8.52 22.55 -25.97
CA GLU A 418 9.96 22.64 -25.71
C GLU A 418 10.49 21.39 -24.99
N VAL A 419 9.81 20.92 -23.93
CA VAL A 419 10.25 19.71 -23.20
C VAL A 419 10.01 18.43 -24.02
N ALA A 420 8.98 18.37 -24.85
CA ALA A 420 8.76 17.25 -25.75
C ALA A 420 9.83 17.17 -26.86
N GLU A 421 10.19 18.30 -27.48
CA GLU A 421 11.29 18.34 -28.45
C GLU A 421 12.63 17.99 -27.81
N ARG A 422 12.89 18.46 -26.58
CA ARG A 422 14.16 18.24 -25.87
C ARG A 422 14.33 16.83 -25.29
N TYR A 423 13.25 16.19 -24.83
CA TYR A 423 13.33 14.97 -24.01
C TYR A 423 12.47 13.80 -24.49
N LEU A 424 11.63 13.96 -25.53
CA LEU A 424 10.72 12.92 -26.04
C LEU A 424 10.81 12.69 -27.56
N LEU A 425 11.56 13.50 -28.32
CA LEU A 425 11.90 13.24 -29.72
C LEU A 425 13.27 12.57 -29.85
N ASN A 426 13.38 11.59 -30.75
CA ASN A 426 14.62 10.89 -31.11
C ASN A 426 15.40 10.33 -29.90
N VAL A 427 14.67 9.83 -28.89
CA VAL A 427 15.24 9.30 -27.64
C VAL A 427 15.64 7.83 -27.83
N ASP A 428 16.89 7.50 -27.53
CA ASP A 428 17.31 6.12 -27.28
C ASP A 428 16.69 5.65 -25.95
N TYR A 429 15.54 4.99 -26.01
CA TYR A 429 14.90 4.40 -24.83
C TYR A 429 15.82 3.36 -24.18
N ILE A 430 16.04 3.49 -22.87
CA ILE A 430 16.78 2.50 -22.08
C ILE A 430 15.83 1.33 -21.78
N ILE A 431 16.11 0.16 -22.37
CA ILE A 431 15.36 -1.10 -22.23
C ILE A 431 16.09 -2.03 -21.25
#